data_AF-A0A7C6MW35-F1
#
_entry.id   AF-A0A7C6MW35-F1
#
_cell.length_a   1.000
_cell.length_b   1.000
_cell.length_c   1.000
_cell.angle_alpha   90.00
_cell.angle_beta   90.00
_cell.angle_gamma   90.00
#
_symmetry.space_group_name_H-M   'P 1'
#
loop_
_entity.id
_entity.type
_entity.pdbx_description
1 polymer ?
#
loop_
_entity_poly.entity_id
_entity_poly.type
_entity_poly.pdbx_seq_one_letter_code
_entity_poly.pdbx_strand_id
1 'polypeptide(L)'
;MECVIKDNKEIIDKEEEIILPVAKSTPPSSLKVAAVNYLKTYKAVHLDCIGVAANYIATKAIIMIRAHLFTTGDELIYVPIYKDFKLEGTENKIKTGIRWTLTLYKRSI
;
A
#
# COMPACT_ATOMS: atom_id res chain seq x y z
N MET A 1 14.43 9.91 45.19
CA MET A 1 14.48 8.77 44.27
C MET A 1 13.24 8.87 43.40
N GLU A 2 13.36 9.49 42.23
CA GLU A 2 12.26 9.59 41.27
C GLU A 2 12.71 8.90 39.98
N CYS A 3 12.06 7.79 39.66
CA CYS A 3 12.25 7.05 38.43
C CYS A 3 11.44 7.76 37.34
N VAL A 4 12.13 8.51 36.47
CA VAL A 4 11.51 9.06 35.26
C VAL A 4 11.52 7.97 34.20
N ILE A 5 10.40 7.27 34.05
CA ILE A 5 10.17 6.38 32.92
C ILE A 5 10.00 7.26 31.69
N LYS A 6 11.03 7.35 30.85
CA LYS A 6 10.93 7.92 29.51
C LYS A 6 10.37 6.84 28.60
N ASP A 7 9.08 6.94 28.28
CA ASP A 7 8.48 6.20 27.17
C ASP A 7 9.17 6.64 25.87
N ASN A 8 10.25 5.96 25.50
CA ASN A 8 10.88 6.05 24.19
C ASN A 8 9.93 5.46 23.15
N LYS A 9 8.89 6.20 22.74
CA LYS A 9 8.29 5.99 21.43
C LYS A 9 9.31 6.49 20.41
N GLU A 10 10.06 5.58 19.81
CA GLU A 10 10.79 5.85 18.59
C GLU A 10 9.81 6.46 17.58
N ILE A 11 9.98 7.75 17.30
CA ILE A 11 9.31 8.40 16.18
C ILE A 11 10.00 7.87 14.94
N ILE A 12 9.46 6.80 14.36
CA ILE A 12 9.90 6.32 13.06
C ILE A 12 9.42 7.38 12.07
N ASP A 13 10.31 8.27 11.64
CA ASP A 13 10.08 9.19 10.53
C ASP A 13 9.82 8.37 9.28
N LYS A 14 8.54 8.07 9.04
CA LYS A 14 8.10 7.33 7.87
C LYS A 14 8.28 8.19 6.62
N GLU A 15 8.87 7.62 5.57
CA GLU A 15 8.83 8.20 4.23
C GLU A 15 7.36 8.45 3.83
N GLU A 16 7.09 9.52 3.07
CA GLU A 16 5.70 9.96 2.84
C GLU A 16 4.87 8.88 2.15
N GLU A 17 5.19 8.53 0.91
CA GLU A 17 4.37 7.62 0.10
C GLU A 17 5.25 6.84 -0.89
N ILE A 18 4.82 5.62 -1.25
CA ILE A 18 5.45 4.83 -2.32
C ILE A 18 4.41 4.31 -3.30
N ILE A 19 4.78 4.25 -4.58
CA ILE A 19 3.90 3.79 -5.66
C ILE A 19 4.41 2.44 -6.19
N LEU A 20 3.52 1.46 -6.21
CA LEU A 20 3.73 0.16 -6.83
C LEU A 20 2.86 0.06 -8.09
N PRO A 21 3.45 0.14 -9.30
CA PRO A 21 2.70 -0.08 -10.52
C PRO A 21 2.28 -1.56 -10.62
N VAL A 22 1.01 -1.80 -10.91
CA VAL A 22 0.45 -3.14 -11.03
C VAL A 22 0.02 -3.39 -12.47
N ALA A 23 0.54 -4.47 -13.05
CA ALA A 23 0.21 -4.96 -14.37
C ALA A 23 -0.54 -6.30 -14.28
N LYS A 24 -1.10 -6.75 -15.41
CA LYS A 24 -1.73 -8.08 -15.53
C LYS A 24 -0.78 -9.23 -15.18
N SER A 25 0.52 -9.03 -15.37
CA SER A 25 1.59 -10.01 -15.15
C SER A 25 2.21 -9.91 -13.76
N THR A 26 1.83 -8.92 -12.95
CA THR A 26 2.37 -8.75 -11.60
C THR A 26 1.97 -9.95 -10.73
N PRO A 27 2.93 -10.68 -10.13
CA PRO A 27 2.60 -11.78 -9.22
C PRO A 27 1.95 -11.25 -7.93
N PRO A 28 0.71 -11.67 -7.57
CA PRO A 28 0.03 -11.18 -6.38
C PRO A 28 0.78 -11.46 -5.07
N SER A 29 1.48 -12.60 -4.98
CA SER A 29 2.27 -12.99 -3.82
C SER A 29 3.45 -12.05 -3.60
N SER A 30 4.19 -11.72 -4.65
CA SER A 30 5.32 -10.77 -4.60
C SER A 30 4.83 -9.36 -4.26
N LEU A 31 3.71 -8.93 -4.87
CA LEU A 31 3.10 -7.63 -4.55
C LEU A 31 2.70 -7.54 -3.07
N LYS A 32 2.11 -8.62 -2.53
CA LYS A 32 1.80 -8.71 -1.10
C LYS A 32 3.04 -8.54 -0.21
N VAL A 33 4.14 -9.24 -0.53
CA VAL A 33 5.38 -9.15 0.28
C VAL A 33 5.92 -7.72 0.26
N ALA A 34 6.01 -7.12 -0.93
CA ALA A 34 6.49 -5.75 -1.09
C ALA A 34 5.60 -4.76 -0.32
N ALA A 35 4.29 -4.80 -0.51
CA ALA A 35 3.34 -3.89 0.12
C ALA A 35 3.36 -3.99 1.65
N VAL A 36 3.40 -5.20 2.22
CA VAL A 36 3.52 -5.38 3.68
C VAL A 36 4.80 -4.76 4.23
N ASN A 37 5.92 -4.96 3.55
CA ASN A 37 7.19 -4.38 3.99
C ASN A 37 7.16 -2.85 3.90
N TYR A 38 6.63 -2.30 2.81
CA TYR A 38 6.53 -0.87 2.63
C TYR A 38 5.52 -0.20 3.58
N LEU A 39 4.42 -0.86 3.97
CA LEU A 39 3.49 -0.31 4.96
C LEU A 39 4.12 -0.07 6.35
N LYS A 40 5.26 -0.73 6.64
CA LYS A 40 6.03 -0.50 7.87
C LYS A 40 6.85 0.79 7.80
N THR A 41 7.38 1.11 6.62
CA THR A 41 8.32 2.23 6.41
C THR A 41 7.65 3.50 5.90
N TYR A 42 6.59 3.37 5.09
CA TYR A 42 5.90 4.48 4.44
C TYR A 42 4.57 4.81 5.12
N LYS A 43 4.11 6.07 5.02
CA LYS A 43 2.77 6.46 5.52
C LYS A 43 1.67 5.86 4.66
N ALA A 44 1.88 5.77 3.35
CA ALA A 44 0.97 5.11 2.42
C ALA A 44 1.71 4.32 1.33
N VAL A 45 1.06 3.23 0.87
CA VAL A 45 1.47 2.45 -0.29
C VAL A 45 0.37 2.53 -1.34
N HIS A 46 0.68 3.01 -2.53
CA HIS A 46 -0.28 3.11 -3.63
C HIS A 46 -0.12 1.96 -4.62
N LEU A 47 -1.20 1.26 -4.93
CA LEU A 47 -1.24 0.31 -6.04
C LEU A 47 -1.90 0.99 -7.25
N ASP A 48 -1.07 1.40 -8.21
CA ASP A 48 -1.54 2.08 -9.42
C ASP A 48 -1.80 1.04 -10.51
N CYS A 49 -3.06 0.91 -10.95
CA CYS A 49 -3.47 -0.10 -11.92
C CYS A 49 -4.36 0.46 -13.03
N ILE A 50 -4.04 0.09 -14.27
CA ILE A 50 -4.79 0.47 -15.48
C ILE A 50 -5.44 -0.77 -16.09
N GLY A 51 -6.77 -0.73 -16.24
CA GLY A 51 -7.56 -1.81 -16.81
C GLY A 51 -7.96 -2.90 -15.80
N VAL A 52 -8.90 -3.76 -16.22
CA VAL A 52 -9.57 -4.74 -15.36
C VAL A 52 -8.60 -5.81 -14.84
N ALA A 53 -7.72 -6.33 -15.70
CA ALA A 53 -6.79 -7.40 -15.31
C ALA A 53 -5.82 -6.97 -14.20
N ALA A 54 -5.27 -5.75 -14.29
CA ALA A 54 -4.39 -5.20 -13.25
C ALA A 54 -5.16 -4.96 -11.94
N ASN A 55 -6.40 -4.48 -12.02
CA ASN A 55 -7.25 -4.29 -10.84
C ASN A 55 -7.61 -5.60 -10.15
N TYR A 56 -7.84 -6.68 -10.90
CA TYR A 56 -8.05 -8.01 -10.34
C TYR A 56 -6.81 -8.48 -9.54
N ILE A 57 -5.60 -8.26 -10.07
CA ILE A 57 -4.35 -8.55 -9.37
C ILE A 57 -4.22 -7.71 -8.09
N ALA A 58 -4.46 -6.40 -8.16
CA ALA A 58 -4.40 -5.51 -7.00
C ALA A 58 -5.39 -5.94 -5.90
N THR A 59 -6.64 -6.23 -6.28
CA THR A 59 -7.68 -6.70 -5.35
C THR A 59 -7.27 -8.01 -4.67
N LYS A 60 -6.76 -8.98 -5.44
CA LYS A 60 -6.26 -10.25 -4.89
C LYS A 60 -5.10 -10.02 -3.91
N ALA A 61 -4.17 -9.13 -4.24
CA ALA A 61 -3.07 -8.78 -3.34
C ALA A 61 -3.57 -8.10 -2.06
N ILE A 62 -4.53 -7.18 -2.13
CA ILE A 62 -5.12 -6.51 -0.96
C ILE A 62 -5.73 -7.53 0.01
N ILE A 63 -6.47 -8.53 -0.50
CA ILE A 63 -7.02 -9.62 0.32
C ILE A 63 -5.89 -10.36 1.06
N MET A 64 -4.80 -10.69 0.35
CA MET A 64 -3.65 -11.38 0.94
C MET A 64 -2.89 -10.51 1.95
N ILE A 65 -2.75 -9.21 1.69
CA ILE A 65 -2.11 -8.24 2.60
C ILE A 65 -2.91 -8.13 3.88
N ARG A 66 -4.25 -7.97 3.77
CA ARG A 66 -5.14 -7.90 4.93
C ARG A 66 -5.04 -9.15 5.79
N ALA A 67 -5.08 -10.34 5.17
CA ALA A 67 -4.92 -11.60 5.88
C ALA A 67 -3.57 -11.69 6.61
N HIS A 68 -2.48 -11.22 5.98
CA HIS A 68 -1.16 -11.19 6.59
C HIS A 68 -1.10 -10.24 7.79
N LEU A 69 -1.55 -9.00 7.64
CA LEU A 69 -1.51 -7.98 8.71
C LEU A 69 -2.39 -8.34 9.90
N PHE A 70 -3.51 -9.03 9.67
CA PHE A 70 -4.34 -9.55 10.74
C PHE A 70 -3.55 -10.49 11.67
N THR A 71 -2.62 -11.29 11.13
CA THR A 71 -1.79 -12.18 11.97
C THR A 71 -0.78 -11.45 12.84
N THR A 72 -0.49 -10.17 12.54
CA THR A 72 0.42 -9.31 13.33
C THR A 72 -0.33 -8.31 14.21
N GLY A 73 -1.66 -8.40 14.28
CA GLY A 73 -2.50 -7.47 15.05
C GLY A 73 -2.67 -6.09 14.41
N ASP A 74 -2.23 -5.92 13.16
CA ASP A 74 -2.36 -4.68 12.42
C ASP A 74 -3.62 -4.71 11.52
N GLU A 75 -4.19 -3.53 11.27
CA GLU A 75 -5.34 -3.36 10.39
C GLU A 75 -4.95 -2.64 9.09
N LEU A 76 -5.47 -3.13 7.97
CA LEU A 76 -5.28 -2.52 6.65
C LEU A 76 -6.49 -1.64 6.30
N ILE A 77 -6.23 -0.36 6.07
CA ILE A 77 -7.18 0.53 5.41
C ILE A 77 -6.82 0.61 3.92
N TYR A 78 -7.83 0.51 3.06
CA TYR A 78 -7.65 0.57 1.61
C TYR A 78 -8.74 1.41 0.95
N VAL A 79 -8.35 2.38 0.14
CA VAL A 79 -9.28 3.31 -0.53
C VAL A 79 -8.97 3.37 -2.02
N PRO A 80 -9.93 2.99 -2.90
CA PRO A 80 -9.78 3.17 -4.34
C PRO A 80 -10.14 4.60 -4.75
N ILE A 81 -9.35 5.20 -5.65
CA ILE A 81 -9.63 6.50 -6.26
C ILE A 81 -9.35 6.40 -7.76
N TYR A 82 -10.24 6.96 -8.60
CA TYR A 82 -9.94 7.11 -10.02
C TYR A 82 -8.78 8.07 -10.22
N LYS A 83 -7.82 7.68 -11.05
CA LYS A 83 -6.65 8.49 -11.37
C LYS A 83 -6.36 8.43 -12.86
N ASP A 84 -6.03 9.58 -13.43
CA ASP A 84 -5.54 9.67 -14.80
C ASP A 84 -4.04 9.42 -14.85
N PHE A 85 -3.63 8.57 -15.77
CA PHE A 85 -2.26 8.14 -15.98
C PHE A 85 -1.76 8.63 -17.33
N LYS A 86 -0.62 9.33 -17.31
CA LYS A 86 0.16 9.63 -18.51
C LYS A 86 1.07 8.44 -18.77
N LEU A 87 0.91 7.81 -19.94
CA LEU A 87 1.76 6.69 -20.33
C LEU A 87 3.02 7.20 -21.03
N GLU A 88 4.18 6.75 -20.55
CA GLU A 88 5.46 7.03 -21.19
C GLU A 88 5.51 6.49 -22.62
N GLY A 89 6.13 7.24 -23.53
CA GLY A 89 6.27 6.86 -24.94
C GLY A 89 4.98 7.00 -25.77
N THR A 90 3.88 7.48 -25.19
CA THR A 90 2.68 7.86 -25.94
C THR A 90 2.31 9.29 -25.63
N GLU A 91 2.89 10.22 -26.39
CA GLU A 91 2.51 11.62 -26.34
C GLU A 91 1.00 11.71 -26.65
N ASN A 92 0.22 12.16 -25.66
CA ASN A 92 -1.25 12.34 -25.69
C ASN A 92 -2.18 11.17 -25.32
N LYS A 93 -1.69 10.00 -24.86
CA LYS A 93 -2.62 8.96 -24.33
C LYS A 93 -2.75 9.03 -22.82
N ILE A 94 -3.81 9.68 -22.36
CA ILE A 94 -4.28 9.62 -20.98
C ILE A 94 -5.17 8.38 -20.83
N LYS A 95 -4.91 7.57 -19.80
CA LYS A 95 -5.81 6.48 -19.41
C LYS A 95 -6.28 6.70 -17.98
N THR A 96 -7.57 6.54 -17.75
CA THR A 96 -8.12 6.47 -16.40
C THR A 96 -7.93 5.05 -15.86
N GLY A 97 -7.38 4.95 -14.66
CA GLY A 97 -7.24 3.72 -13.90
C GLY A 97 -7.67 3.93 -12.45
N ILE A 98 -7.30 3.00 -11.58
CA ILE A 98 -7.58 3.06 -10.15
C ILE A 98 -6.23 3.10 -9.42
N ARG A 99 -6.14 4.03 -8.46
CA ARG A 99 -5.13 4.01 -7.40
C ARG A 99 -5.78 3.43 -6.14
N TRP A 100 -5.22 2.35 -5.62
CA TRP A 100 -5.56 1.87 -4.28
C TRP A 100 -4.57 2.44 -3.29
N THR A 101 -5.03 3.31 -2.40
CA THR A 101 -4.21 3.83 -1.31
C THR A 101 -4.35 2.91 -0.10
N LEU A 102 -3.23 2.30 0.29
CA LEU A 102 -3.13 1.40 1.44
C LEU A 102 -2.45 2.10 2.60
N THR A 103 -3.06 2.07 3.78
CA THR A 103 -2.46 2.58 5.01
C THR A 103 -2.60 1.57 6.15
N LEU A 104 -1.65 1.63 7.07
CA LEU A 104 -1.61 0.75 8.24
C LEU A 104 -2.22 1.45 9.45
N TYR A 105 -3.21 0.84 10.07
CA TYR A 105 -3.76 1.27 11.34
C TYR A 105 -3.34 0.31 12.45
N LYS A 106 -2.65 0.81 13.47
CA LYS A 106 -2.27 0.02 14.64
C LYS A 106 -3.47 -0.07 15.57
N ARG A 107 -3.95 -1.28 15.78
CA ARG A 107 -5.01 -1.52 16.76
C ARG A 107 -4.39 -1.47 18.15
N SER A 108 -4.73 -0.46 18.95
CA SER A 108 -4.49 -0.52 20.40
C SER A 108 -5.38 -1.62 20.95
N ILE A 109 -4.76 -2.71 21.42
CA ILE A 109 -5.41 -3.73 22.24
C ILE A 109 -5.41 -3.23 23.67
#